data_AF-A0A7X1G208-F1
#
_entry.id   AF-A0A7X1G208-F1
#
_cell.length_a   1.000
_cell.length_b   1.000
_cell.length_c   1.000
_cell.angle_alpha   90.00
_cell.angle_beta   90.00
_cell.angle_gamma   90.00
#
_symmetry.space_group_name_H-M   'P 1'
#
loop_
_entity.id
_entity.type
_entity.pdbx_description
1 polymer ?
#
loop_
_entity_poly.entity_id
_entity_poly.type
_entity_poly.pdbx_seq_one_letter_code
_entity_poly.pdbx_strand_id
1 'polypeptide(L)' 'MTEDQANYKRLLTLIESAQWQAFGSEDGFALRALLLVGYVVTTVTPDSRTRLALTVRGTRYLEELRSEV' A
#
# COMPACT_ATOMS: atom_id res chain seq x y z
N MET A 1 9.18 -8.34 13.35
CA MET A 1 8.88 -7.42 12.24
C MET A 1 10.09 -6.53 11.95
N THR A 2 10.58 -6.49 10.71
CA THR A 2 11.66 -5.58 10.27
C THR A 2 11.15 -4.15 10.05
N GLU A 3 12.05 -3.16 9.94
CA GLU A 3 11.70 -1.75 9.65
C GLU A 3 10.92 -1.62 8.33
N ASP A 4 11.35 -2.35 7.30
CA ASP A 4 10.65 -2.42 6.01
C ASP A 4 9.24 -2.99 6.14
N GLN A 5 9.07 -4.09 6.90
CA GLN A 5 7.76 -4.69 7.14
C GLN A 5 6.83 -3.73 7.90
N ALA A 6 7.36 -2.96 8.86
CA ALA A 6 6.60 -1.95 9.58
C ALA A 6 6.14 -0.82 8.64
N ASN A 7 7.01 -0.36 7.73
CA ASN A 7 6.65 0.64 6.74
C ASN A 7 5.62 0.13 5.72
N TYR A 8 5.78 -1.12 5.24
CA TYR A 8 4.79 -1.75 4.36
C TYR A 8 3.44 -1.92 5.04
N LYS A 9 3.41 -2.39 6.31
CA LYS A 9 2.18 -2.50 7.10
C LYS A 9 1.46 -1.15 7.22
N ARG A 10 2.21 -0.07 7.49
CA ARG A 10 1.66 1.29 7.55
C ARG A 10 1.04 1.69 6.21
N LEU A 11 1.79 1.59 5.12
CA LEU A 11 1.33 2.01 3.79
C LEU A 11 0.11 1.21 3.31
N LEU A 12 0.13 -0.11 3.47
CA LEU A 12 -0.98 -0.97 3.07
C LEU A 12 -2.25 -0.69 3.89
N THR A 13 -2.11 -0.38 5.19
CA THR A 13 -3.24 0.04 6.04
C THR A 13 -3.83 1.38 5.59
N LEU A 14 -2.98 2.35 5.21
CA LEU A 14 -3.44 3.63 4.67
C LEU A 14 -4.20 3.44 3.36
N ILE A 15 -3.68 2.61 2.45
CA ILE A 15 -4.33 2.28 1.17
C ILE A 15 -5.66 1.55 1.39
N GLU A 16 -5.72 0.60 2.33
CA GLU A 16 -6.96 -0.11 2.69
C GLU A 16 -8.06 0.83 3.19
N SER A 17 -7.69 1.84 3.98
CA SER A 17 -8.63 2.83 4.54
C SER A 17 -9.24 3.78 3.50
N ALA A 18 -8.80 3.70 2.23
CA ALA A 18 -9.27 4.50 1.11
C ALA A 18 -9.20 6.03 1.34
N GLN A 19 -8.42 6.49 2.32
CA GLN A 19 -8.24 7.90 2.57
C GLN A 19 -7.36 8.49 1.45
N TRP A 20 -7.87 9.52 0.78
CA TRP A 20 -7.12 10.31 -0.16
C TRP A 20 -5.93 10.95 0.55
N GLN A 21 -4.79 10.25 0.55
CA GLN A 21 -3.57 10.72 1.17
C GLN A 21 -2.55 11.00 0.08
N ALA A 22 -1.96 12.19 0.14
CA ALA A 22 -0.76 12.48 -0.65
C ALA A 22 0.39 11.69 -0.02
N PHE A 23 0.89 10.67 -0.72
CA PHE A 23 2.08 9.95 -0.30
C PHE A 23 3.29 10.89 -0.40
N GLY A 24 4.09 10.94 0.66
CA GLY A 24 5.29 11.76 0.70
C GLY A 24 6.41 11.15 -0.14
N SER A 25 7.50 11.90 -0.37
CA SER A 25 8.69 11.38 -1.05
C SER A 25 9.32 10.18 -0.34
N GLU A 26 9.18 10.11 0.99
CA GLU A 26 9.66 9.02 1.84
C GLU A 26 8.90 7.70 1.61
N ASP A 27 7.65 7.77 1.15
CA ASP A 27 6.82 6.60 0.83
C ASP A 27 7.15 6.02 -0.54
N GLY A 28 7.84 6.79 -1.40
CA GLY A 28 7.99 6.50 -2.82
C GLY A 28 8.71 5.17 -3.11
N PHE A 29 9.75 4.84 -2.34
CA PHE A 29 10.49 3.59 -2.53
C PHE A 29 9.62 2.37 -2.15
N ALA A 30 9.01 2.42 -0.96
CA ALA A 30 8.19 1.34 -0.45
C ALA A 30 6.93 1.14 -1.30
N LEU A 31 6.26 2.21 -1.69
CA LEU A 31 5.12 2.15 -2.59
C LEU A 31 5.50 1.56 -3.96
N ARG A 32 6.67 1.92 -4.51
CA ARG A 32 7.16 1.35 -5.77
C ARG A 32 7.45 -0.15 -5.65
N ALA A 33 8.01 -0.59 -4.53
CA ALA A 33 8.21 -2.01 -4.25
C ALA A 33 6.86 -2.75 -4.19
N LEU A 34 5.88 -2.22 -3.45
CA LEU A 34 4.53 -2.80 -3.32
C LEU A 34 3.77 -2.87 -4.66
N LEU A 35 3.95 -1.87 -5.53
CA LEU A 35 3.44 -1.88 -6.92
C LEU A 35 4.14 -2.95 -7.76
N LEU A 36 5.48 -3.03 -7.69
CA LEU A 36 6.27 -3.97 -8.47
C LEU A 36 5.93 -5.44 -8.17
N VAL A 37 5.70 -5.77 -6.89
CA VAL A 37 5.32 -7.13 -6.46
C VAL A 37 3.82 -7.41 -6.62
N GLY A 38 3.02 -6.41 -7.01
CA GLY A 38 1.58 -6.55 -7.26
C GLY A 38 0.73 -6.64 -6.00
N TYR A 39 1.18 -6.10 -4.87
CA TYR A 39 0.34 -5.96 -3.67
C TYR A 39 -0.60 -4.75 -3.77
N VAL A 40 -0.20 -3.73 -4.52
CA VAL A 40 -0.97 -2.52 -4.79
C VAL A 40 -1.14 -2.37 -6.29
N VAL A 41 -2.26 -1.79 -6.73
CA VAL A 41 -2.50 -1.33 -8.10
C VAL A 41 -2.88 0.13 -8.10
N THR A 42 -2.54 0.83 -9.19
CA THR A 42 -3.01 2.18 -9.47
C THR A 42 -4.23 2.13 -10.38
N THR A 43 -5.22 2.96 -10.10
CA THR A 43 -6.37 3.19 -10.98
C THR A 43 -6.49 4.68 -11.24
N VAL A 44 -6.69 5.07 -12.49
CA VAL A 44 -6.95 6.47 -12.84
C VAL A 44 -8.46 6.67 -12.81
N THR A 45 -8.93 7.60 -11.99
CA THR A 45 -10.35 7.92 -11.89
C THR A 45 -10.78 8.95 -12.93
N PRO A 46 -12.09 9.08 -13.23
CA PRO A 46 -12.60 10.00 -14.25
C PRO A 46 -12.27 11.48 -14.00
N ASP A 47 -11.94 11.85 -12.77
CA ASP A 47 -11.44 13.17 -12.36
C ASP A 47 -9.91 13.34 -12.54
N SER A 48 -9.28 12.46 -13.33
CA SER A 48 -7.85 12.42 -13.63
C SER A 48 -6.95 12.25 -12.40
N ARG A 49 -7.48 11.68 -11.31
CA ARG A 49 -6.69 11.38 -10.12
C ARG A 49 -6.23 9.93 -10.12
N THR A 50 -5.01 9.69 -9.66
CA THR A 50 -4.50 8.34 -9.42
C THR A 50 -4.94 7.88 -8.03
N ARG A 51 -5.68 6.78 -7.96
CA ARG A 51 -6.00 6.08 -6.71
C ARG A 51 -5.18 4.81 -6.60
N LEU A 52 -4.86 4.44 -5.37
CA LEU A 52 -4.26 3.15 -5.06
C LEU A 52 -5.33 2.22 -4.50
N ALA A 53 -5.23 0.95 -4.82
CA ALA A 53 -6.05 -0.10 -4.23
C ALA A 53 -5.19 -1.32 -3.90
N LEU A 54 -5.57 -2.02 -2.83
CA LEU A 54 -4.98 -3.32 -2.53
C LEU A 54 -5.46 -4.37 -3.52
N THR A 55 -4.55 -5.23 -3.97
CA THR A 55 -4.94 -6.47 -4.63
C THR A 55 -5.32 -7.52 -3.60
N VAL A 56 -5.96 -8.61 -4.02
CA VAL A 56 -6.18 -9.79 -3.15
C VAL A 56 -4.88 -10.26 -2.49
N ARG A 57 -3.77 -10.19 -3.24
CA ARG A 57 -2.45 -10.56 -2.74
C ARG A 57 -1.96 -9.58 -1.67
N GLY A 58 -2.14 -8.28 -1.90
CA GLY A 58 -1.79 -7.23 -0.93
C GLY A 58 -2.62 -7.29 0.35
N THR A 59 -3.92 -7.60 0.26
CA THR A 59 -4.78 -7.80 1.42
C THR A 59 -4.29 -8.96 2.27
N ARG A 60 -3.98 -10.12 1.68
CA ARG A 60 -3.43 -11.27 2.42
C ARG A 60 -2.10 -10.94 3.10
N TYR A 61 -1.22 -10.27 2.39
CA TYR A 61 0.07 -9.86 2.96
C TYR A 61 -0.10 -8.88 4.14
N LEU A 62 -1.07 -7.96 4.05
CA LEU A 62 -1.41 -7.07 5.16
C LEU A 62 -1.98 -7.84 6.37
N GLU A 63 -2.80 -8.85 6.14
CA GLU A 63 -3.31 -9.74 7.19
C GLU A 63 -2.18 -10.51 7.88
N GLU A 64 -1.22 -11.06 7.11
CA GLU A 64 -0.02 -11.72 7.65
C GLU A 64 0.76 -10.76 8.56
N LEU A 65 1.06 -9.55 8.10
CA LEU A 65 1.74 -8.51 8.89
C LEU A 65 0.96 -8.06 10.13
N ARG A 66 -0.37 -8.20 10.15
CA ARG A 66 -1.21 -7.94 11.32
C ARG A 66 -1.18 -9.09 12.32
N SER A 67 -1.06 -10.32 11.84
CA SER A 67 -1.02 -11.53 12.67
C SER A 67 0.32 -11.79 13.35
N GLU A 68 1.42 -11.21 12.85
CA GLU A 68 2.77 -11.28 13.44
C GLU A 68 2.99 -10.35 14.66
N VAL A 69 1.92 -9.94 15.36
CA VAL A 69 1.97 -9.07 16.56
C VAL A 69 1.78 -9.89 17.83
#